data_AF-A0A7K3PEK1-F1
#
_entry.id   AF-A0A7K3PEK1-F1
#
_cell.length_a   1.000
_cell.length_b   1.000
_cell.length_c   1.000
_cell.angle_alpha   90.00
_cell.angle_beta   90.00
_cell.angle_gamma   90.00
#
_symmetry.space_group_name_H-M   'P 1'
#
loop_
_entity.id
_entity.type
_entity.pdbx_description
1 polymer ?
#
loop_
_entity_poly.entity_id
_entity_poly.type
_entity_poly.pdbx_seq_one_letter_code
_entity_poly.pdbx_strand_id
1 'polypeptide(L)'
;LAQGAVTTGVPAALPDLAALIGDRETHLRAHPLDGASWAVLGAAYVEQGRRTADGANWPKAERALRTSLKTGPKRNPQALEGLAALAVARRDFPAAKKWGESAVKAAPKRWTAHAVLVDAYTGLGDDKGVGRALDRVMELRPKTPAVGALAAAVYRNRGWREDAAARISDAAAAAGEPAERAAYLEQAGRLAFERGDREE
;
A
#
# COMPACT_ATOMS: atom_id res chain seq x y z
N LEU A 1 16.17 -4.50 0.05
CA LEU A 1 14.96 -5.01 0.74
C LEU A 1 13.88 -3.93 0.82
N ALA A 2 14.10 -2.78 1.47
CA ALA A 2 13.09 -1.71 1.62
C ALA A 2 12.54 -1.13 0.31
N GLN A 3 13.38 -0.85 -0.70
CA GLN A 3 12.88 -0.35 -1.98
C GLN A 3 11.93 -1.35 -2.64
N GLY A 4 12.29 -2.64 -2.66
CA GLY A 4 11.44 -3.71 -3.15
C GLY A 4 10.09 -3.69 -2.43
N ALA A 5 10.12 -3.73 -1.10
CA ALA A 5 8.94 -3.68 -0.25
C ALA A 5 8.01 -2.48 -0.55
N VAL A 6 8.55 -1.25 -0.61
CA VAL A 6 7.80 -0.04 -0.96
C VAL A 6 7.22 -0.11 -2.38
N THR A 7 7.99 -0.63 -3.35
CA THR A 7 7.54 -0.74 -4.75
C THR A 7 6.51 -1.85 -4.96
N THR A 8 6.48 -2.86 -4.10
CA THR A 8 5.58 -4.01 -4.14
C THR A 8 4.49 -3.95 -3.08
N GLY A 9 4.33 -2.84 -2.35
CA GLY A 9 3.29 -2.68 -1.32
C GLY A 9 3.39 -3.68 -0.16
N VAL A 10 4.59 -4.21 0.12
CA VAL A 10 4.85 -5.11 1.26
C VAL A 10 5.38 -4.26 2.43
N PRO A 11 4.99 -4.53 3.68
CA PRO A 11 5.53 -3.82 4.84
C PRO A 11 7.05 -3.95 4.96
N ALA A 12 7.74 -2.83 5.12
CA ALA A 12 9.16 -2.77 5.48
C ALA A 12 9.36 -2.40 6.95
N ALA A 13 10.53 -2.72 7.50
CA ALA A 13 10.93 -2.23 8.82
C ALA A 13 11.10 -0.70 8.78
N LEU A 14 10.71 -0.02 9.87
CA LEU A 14 10.81 1.45 9.96
C LEU A 14 12.25 1.96 9.80
N PRO A 15 13.30 1.33 10.40
CA PRO A 15 14.68 1.76 10.17
C PRO A 15 15.11 1.64 8.71
N ASP A 16 14.75 0.54 8.04
CA ASP A 16 15.08 0.33 6.62
C ASP A 16 14.36 1.33 5.71
N LEU A 17 13.12 1.70 6.08
CA LEU A 17 12.35 2.73 5.39
C LEU A 17 13.00 4.12 5.55
N ALA A 18 13.48 4.45 6.76
CA ALA A 18 14.19 5.70 7.00
C ALA A 18 15.53 5.75 6.22
N ALA A 19 16.27 4.64 6.17
CA ALA A 19 17.48 4.52 5.38
C ALA A 19 17.20 4.71 3.88
N LEU A 20 16.13 4.10 3.36
CA LEU A 20 15.69 4.29 1.97
C LEU A 20 15.36 5.74 1.66
N ILE A 21 14.66 6.44 2.56
CA ILE A 21 14.32 7.86 2.39
C ILE A 21 15.60 8.69 2.28
N GLY A 22 16.54 8.54 3.22
CA GLY A 22 17.81 9.28 3.20
C GLY A 22 18.67 9.01 1.96
N ASP A 23 18.73 7.75 1.52
CA ASP A 23 19.42 7.36 0.29
C ASP A 23 18.78 8.01 -0.94
N ARG A 24 17.45 7.95 -1.10
CA ARG A 24 16.74 8.55 -2.23
C ARG A 24 16.83 10.07 -2.23
N GLU A 25 16.75 10.72 -1.06
CA GLU A 25 16.99 12.16 -0.94
C GLU A 25 18.38 12.54 -1.43
N THR A 26 19.41 11.76 -1.07
CA THR A 26 20.80 12.01 -1.47
C THR A 26 20.98 11.79 -2.97
N HIS A 27 20.45 10.68 -3.51
CA HIS A 27 20.47 10.39 -4.94
C HIS A 27 19.81 11.49 -5.78
N LEU A 28 18.66 12.00 -5.34
CA LEU A 28 17.88 13.00 -6.07
C LEU A 28 18.47 14.41 -6.01
N ARG A 29 19.38 14.70 -5.07
CA ARG A 29 20.21 15.92 -5.13
C ARG A 29 21.15 15.89 -6.33
N ALA A 30 21.73 14.73 -6.63
CA ALA A 30 22.61 14.54 -7.78
C ALA A 30 21.84 14.28 -9.09
N HIS A 31 20.65 13.67 -9.01
CA HIS A 31 19.86 13.24 -10.16
C HIS A 31 18.42 13.79 -10.11
N PRO A 32 18.23 15.12 -10.17
CA PRO A 32 16.92 15.73 -9.95
C PRO A 32 15.87 15.37 -11.01
N LEU A 33 16.31 14.88 -12.19
CA LEU A 33 15.43 14.44 -13.28
C LEU A 33 15.06 12.95 -13.22
N ASP A 34 15.52 12.21 -12.21
CA ASP A 34 15.16 10.79 -12.04
C ASP A 34 13.73 10.65 -11.49
N GLY A 35 12.76 10.64 -12.40
CA GLY A 35 11.35 10.47 -12.07
C GLY A 35 11.04 9.16 -11.35
N ALA A 36 11.78 8.07 -11.61
CA ALA A 36 11.54 6.80 -10.94
C ALA A 36 11.94 6.88 -9.46
N SER A 37 13.09 7.47 -9.15
CA SER A 37 13.54 7.68 -7.77
C SER A 37 12.62 8.65 -7.02
N TRP A 38 12.07 9.68 -7.68
CA TRP A 38 11.04 10.55 -7.08
C TRP A 38 9.77 9.78 -6.70
N ALA A 39 9.35 8.79 -7.51
CA ALA A 39 8.19 7.95 -7.18
C ALA A 39 8.46 7.06 -5.96
N VAL A 40 9.66 6.47 -5.89
CA VAL A 40 10.09 5.66 -4.73
C VAL A 40 10.13 6.51 -3.46
N LEU A 41 10.77 7.69 -3.50
CA LEU A 41 10.83 8.60 -2.36
C LEU A 41 9.43 9.01 -1.89
N GLY A 42 8.56 9.37 -2.82
CA GLY A 42 7.18 9.72 -2.54
C GLY A 42 6.40 8.61 -1.85
N ALA A 43 6.46 7.38 -2.40
CA ALA A 43 5.82 6.21 -1.81
C ALA A 43 6.40 5.87 -0.42
N ALA A 44 7.71 6.03 -0.22
CA ALA A 44 8.35 5.80 1.07
C ALA A 44 7.85 6.78 2.14
N TYR A 45 7.67 8.06 1.82
CA TYR A 45 7.06 9.03 2.74
C TYR A 45 5.60 8.72 3.07
N VAL A 46 4.81 8.20 2.11
CA VAL A 46 3.42 7.76 2.37
C VAL A 46 3.43 6.63 3.39
N GLU A 47 4.25 5.60 3.14
CA GLU A 47 4.33 4.44 4.04
C GLU A 47 4.84 4.84 5.43
N GLN A 48 5.82 5.74 5.50
CA GLN A 48 6.33 6.24 6.78
C GLN A 48 5.22 6.96 7.55
N GLY A 49 4.55 7.94 6.93
CA GLY A 49 3.45 8.67 7.57
C GLY A 49 2.30 7.77 8.01
N ARG A 50 1.98 6.72 7.23
CA ARG A 50 0.97 5.71 7.59
C ARG A 50 1.40 4.90 8.82
N ARG A 51 2.65 4.47 8.88
CA ARG A 51 3.18 3.62 9.96
C ARG A 51 3.43 4.35 11.26
N THR A 52 3.76 5.64 11.20
CA THR A 52 4.01 6.47 12.38
C THR A 52 2.80 7.29 12.80
N ALA A 53 1.68 7.20 12.07
CA ALA A 53 0.52 8.07 12.22
C ALA A 53 0.89 9.58 12.20
N ASP A 54 1.93 9.94 11.44
CA ASP A 54 2.45 11.31 11.34
C ASP A 54 2.16 11.91 9.96
N GLY A 55 1.20 12.85 9.95
CA GLY A 55 0.80 13.58 8.75
C GLY A 55 1.86 14.56 8.22
N ALA A 56 2.92 14.87 8.98
CA ALA A 56 3.98 15.78 8.56
C ALA A 56 4.73 15.30 7.30
N ASN A 57 4.69 14.00 7.02
CA ASN A 57 5.30 13.40 5.83
C ASN A 57 4.41 13.50 4.57
N TRP A 58 3.12 13.77 4.71
CA TRP A 58 2.20 13.81 3.57
C TRP A 58 2.51 14.92 2.56
N PRO A 59 2.84 16.16 2.97
CA PRO A 59 3.27 17.19 2.01
C PRO A 59 4.57 16.81 1.27
N LYS A 60 5.51 16.14 1.95
CA LYS A 60 6.76 15.65 1.33
C LYS A 60 6.47 14.57 0.29
N ALA A 61 5.60 13.61 0.64
CA ALA A 61 5.13 12.57 -0.27
C ALA A 61 4.49 13.18 -1.54
N GLU A 62 3.52 14.08 -1.37
CA GLU A 62 2.80 14.71 -2.48
C GLU A 62 3.75 15.45 -3.42
N ARG A 63 4.69 16.22 -2.86
CA ARG A 63 5.70 16.95 -3.64
C ARG A 63 6.55 15.98 -4.45
N ALA A 64 7.10 14.94 -3.83
CA ALA A 64 7.94 13.96 -4.51
C ALA A 64 7.18 13.23 -5.64
N LEU A 65 5.96 12.76 -5.38
CA LEU A 65 5.13 12.06 -6.37
C LEU A 65 4.74 12.96 -7.54
N ARG A 66 4.40 14.23 -7.28
CA ARG A 66 4.12 15.19 -8.36
C ARG A 66 5.37 15.54 -9.14
N THR A 67 6.55 15.65 -8.50
CA THR A 67 7.81 15.84 -9.21
C THR A 67 8.10 14.65 -10.11
N SER A 68 7.87 13.42 -9.66
CA SER A 68 8.00 12.22 -10.51
C SER A 68 7.19 12.31 -11.81
N LEU A 69 5.93 12.79 -11.73
CA LEU A 69 5.08 12.96 -12.92
C LEU A 69 5.53 14.10 -13.84
N LYS A 70 6.33 15.05 -13.33
CA LYS A 70 6.88 16.18 -14.12
C LYS A 70 8.20 15.82 -14.79
N THR A 71 9.08 15.11 -14.09
CA THR A 71 10.45 14.80 -14.55
C THR A 71 10.58 13.43 -15.22
N GLY A 72 9.67 12.51 -14.93
CA GLY A 72 9.59 11.19 -15.56
C GLY A 72 8.51 11.09 -16.64
N PRO A 73 8.15 9.85 -17.03
CA PRO A 73 7.01 9.61 -17.92
C PRO A 73 5.75 10.24 -17.34
N LYS A 74 4.99 10.99 -18.18
CA LYS A 74 3.74 11.67 -17.78
C LYS A 74 2.69 10.78 -17.10
N ARG A 75 2.83 9.45 -17.24
CA ARG A 75 2.00 8.43 -16.61
C ARG A 75 2.83 7.39 -15.86
N ASN A 76 3.81 7.83 -15.06
CA ASN A 76 4.56 6.91 -14.20
C ASN A 76 3.57 6.17 -13.27
N PRO A 77 3.35 4.86 -13.46
CA PRO A 77 2.33 4.12 -12.72
C PRO A 77 2.61 4.08 -11.22
N GLN A 78 3.87 4.06 -10.81
CA GLN A 78 4.25 4.05 -9.40
C GLN A 78 3.95 5.40 -8.71
N ALA A 79 4.15 6.51 -9.41
CA ALA A 79 3.80 7.83 -8.88
C ALA A 79 2.29 8.02 -8.76
N LEU A 80 1.52 7.53 -9.74
CA LEU A 80 0.05 7.54 -9.69
C LEU A 80 -0.48 6.66 -8.55
N GLU A 81 0.08 5.47 -8.36
CA GLU A 81 -0.23 4.60 -7.23
C GLU A 81 0.10 5.26 -5.88
N GLY A 82 1.27 5.88 -5.76
CA GLY A 82 1.65 6.61 -4.55
C GLY A 82 0.71 7.78 -4.23
N LEU A 83 0.21 8.50 -5.25
CA LEU A 83 -0.79 9.56 -5.06
C LEU A 83 -2.14 8.98 -4.62
N ALA A 84 -2.53 7.82 -5.15
CA ALA A 84 -3.72 7.11 -4.70
C ALA A 84 -3.58 6.68 -3.23
N ALA A 85 -2.44 6.10 -2.84
CA ALA A 85 -2.18 5.66 -1.48
C ALA A 85 -2.12 6.86 -0.49
N LEU A 86 -1.54 7.99 -0.91
CA LEU A 86 -1.57 9.23 -0.13
C LEU A 86 -3.01 9.73 0.08
N ALA A 87 -3.84 9.66 -0.96
CA ALA A 87 -5.24 10.07 -0.87
C ALA A 87 -6.04 9.13 0.05
N VAL A 88 -5.79 7.82 0.01
CA VAL A 88 -6.33 6.86 1.00
C VAL A 88 -5.93 7.25 2.41
N ALA A 89 -4.64 7.54 2.65
CA ALA A 89 -4.15 7.94 3.97
C ALA A 89 -4.81 9.22 4.49
N ARG A 90 -5.16 10.14 3.59
CA ARG A 90 -5.91 11.38 3.88
C ARG A 90 -7.43 11.20 3.94
N ARG A 91 -7.94 9.99 3.68
CA ARG A 91 -9.37 9.68 3.51
C ARG A 91 -10.06 10.46 2.37
N ASP A 92 -9.30 10.93 1.39
CA ASP A 92 -9.83 11.47 0.14
C ASP A 92 -10.03 10.34 -0.87
N PHE A 93 -11.05 9.51 -0.63
CA PHE A 93 -11.33 8.33 -1.44
C PHE A 93 -11.72 8.65 -2.89
N PRO A 94 -12.44 9.75 -3.22
CA PRO A 94 -12.64 10.17 -4.60
C PRO A 94 -11.33 10.43 -5.35
N ALA A 95 -10.38 11.15 -4.73
CA ALA A 95 -9.07 11.35 -5.35
C ALA A 95 -8.28 10.03 -5.44
N ALA A 96 -8.35 9.18 -4.41
CA ALA A 96 -7.70 7.87 -4.42
C ALA A 96 -8.17 7.01 -5.60
N LYS A 97 -9.48 6.94 -5.83
CA LYS A 97 -10.07 6.23 -6.98
C LYS A 97 -9.53 6.79 -8.30
N LYS A 98 -9.56 8.11 -8.49
CA LYS A 98 -9.08 8.75 -9.73
C LYS A 98 -7.62 8.44 -10.03
N TRP A 99 -6.75 8.55 -9.02
CA TRP A 99 -5.33 8.25 -9.16
C TRP A 99 -5.08 6.75 -9.37
N GLY A 100 -5.78 5.89 -8.65
CA GLY A 100 -5.69 4.43 -8.77
C GLY A 100 -6.12 3.93 -10.14
N GLU A 101 -7.25 4.41 -10.68
CA GLU A 101 -7.71 4.09 -12.04
C GLU A 101 -6.70 4.55 -13.09
N SER A 102 -6.08 5.72 -12.88
CA SER A 102 -5.01 6.21 -13.74
C SER A 102 -3.77 5.32 -13.68
N ALA A 103 -3.41 4.82 -12.49
CA ALA A 103 -2.30 3.88 -12.29
C ALA A 103 -2.58 2.53 -12.98
N VAL A 104 -3.79 1.99 -12.83
CA VAL A 104 -4.23 0.76 -13.54
C VAL A 104 -4.21 0.96 -15.04
N LYS A 105 -4.66 2.11 -15.56
CA LYS A 105 -4.59 2.41 -17.00
C LYS A 105 -3.16 2.48 -17.51
N ALA A 106 -2.23 2.99 -16.71
CA ALA A 106 -0.81 3.08 -17.06
C ALA A 106 -0.10 1.72 -16.97
N ALA A 107 -0.45 0.87 -16.01
CA ALA A 107 0.13 -0.46 -15.83
C ALA A 107 -0.93 -1.50 -15.41
N PRO A 108 -1.72 -2.05 -16.35
CA PRO A 108 -2.85 -2.92 -16.01
C PRO A 108 -2.49 -4.23 -15.31
N LYS A 109 -1.24 -4.69 -15.44
CA LYS A 109 -0.70 -5.91 -14.80
C LYS A 109 -0.04 -5.66 -13.45
N ARG A 110 0.02 -4.41 -12.99
CA ARG A 110 0.60 -4.04 -11.69
C ARG A 110 -0.45 -4.26 -10.60
N TRP A 111 -0.34 -5.39 -9.88
CA TRP A 111 -1.31 -5.77 -8.86
C TRP A 111 -1.48 -4.72 -7.75
N THR A 112 -0.41 -4.00 -7.35
CA THR A 112 -0.46 -2.96 -6.32
C THR A 112 -1.35 -1.76 -6.71
N ALA A 113 -1.50 -1.47 -8.00
CA ALA A 113 -2.42 -0.44 -8.49
C ALA A 113 -3.89 -0.87 -8.34
N HIS A 114 -4.19 -2.17 -8.39
CA HIS A 114 -5.50 -2.71 -8.06
C HIS A 114 -5.70 -2.81 -6.54
N ALA A 115 -4.65 -3.10 -5.77
CA ALA A 115 -4.71 -3.15 -4.31
C ALA A 115 -5.09 -1.78 -3.72
N VAL A 116 -4.50 -0.67 -4.19
CA VAL A 116 -4.90 0.66 -3.70
C VAL A 116 -6.34 1.03 -4.11
N LEU A 117 -6.87 0.45 -5.19
CA LEU A 117 -8.28 0.60 -5.55
C LEU A 117 -9.21 -0.17 -4.60
N VAL A 118 -8.79 -1.30 -4.03
CA VAL A 118 -9.55 -1.97 -2.96
C VAL A 118 -9.79 -1.01 -1.81
N ASP A 119 -8.75 -0.30 -1.34
CA ASP A 119 -8.87 0.68 -0.27
C ASP A 119 -9.75 1.87 -0.65
N ALA A 120 -9.57 2.41 -1.87
CA ALA A 120 -10.36 3.53 -2.37
C ALA A 120 -11.86 3.17 -2.47
N TYR A 121 -12.19 2.01 -3.04
CA TYR A 121 -13.58 1.55 -3.16
C TYR A 121 -14.19 1.23 -1.79
N THR A 122 -13.40 0.66 -0.87
CA THR A 122 -13.83 0.40 0.51
C THR A 122 -14.25 1.71 1.18
N GLY A 123 -13.42 2.76 1.10
CA GLY A 123 -13.73 4.07 1.68
C GLY A 123 -14.91 4.79 1.03
N LEU A 124 -15.25 4.45 -0.21
CA LEU A 124 -16.44 4.94 -0.92
C LEU A 124 -17.70 4.10 -0.64
N GLY A 125 -17.59 2.95 0.03
CA GLY A 125 -18.69 1.99 0.16
C GLY A 125 -19.10 1.31 -1.15
N ASP A 126 -18.22 1.27 -2.16
CA ASP A 126 -18.47 0.59 -3.44
C ASP A 126 -18.06 -0.89 -3.34
N ASP A 127 -18.90 -1.71 -2.71
CA ASP A 127 -18.63 -3.14 -2.48
C ASP A 127 -18.40 -3.92 -3.77
N LYS A 128 -19.07 -3.52 -4.87
CA LYS A 128 -18.87 -4.11 -6.19
C LYS A 128 -17.49 -3.77 -6.74
N GLY A 129 -17.05 -2.52 -6.57
CA GLY A 129 -15.70 -2.07 -6.90
C GLY A 129 -14.63 -2.82 -6.10
N VAL A 130 -14.85 -2.98 -4.79
CA VAL A 130 -13.98 -3.76 -3.90
C VAL A 130 -13.80 -5.19 -4.41
N GLY A 131 -14.90 -5.89 -4.72
CA GLY A 131 -14.86 -7.25 -5.25
C GLY A 131 -14.03 -7.37 -6.53
N ARG A 132 -14.35 -6.55 -7.55
CA ARG A 132 -13.63 -6.58 -8.83
C ARG A 132 -12.14 -6.28 -8.68
N ALA A 133 -11.78 -5.32 -7.83
CA ALA A 133 -10.37 -4.97 -7.61
C ALA A 133 -9.63 -6.09 -6.87
N LEU A 134 -10.26 -6.72 -5.86
CA LEU A 134 -9.68 -7.84 -5.14
C LEU A 134 -9.49 -9.07 -6.03
N ASP A 135 -10.49 -9.42 -6.83
CA ASP A 135 -10.40 -10.52 -7.80
C ASP A 135 -9.21 -10.30 -8.74
N ARG A 136 -9.06 -9.07 -9.23
CA ARG A 136 -7.94 -8.74 -10.11
C ARG A 136 -6.58 -8.83 -9.42
N VAL A 137 -6.48 -8.45 -8.14
CA VAL A 137 -5.27 -8.65 -7.34
C VAL A 137 -4.96 -10.15 -7.20
N MET A 138 -5.96 -10.98 -6.91
CA MET A 138 -5.79 -12.43 -6.77
C MET A 138 -5.37 -13.12 -8.08
N GLU A 139 -5.91 -12.67 -9.21
CA GLU A 139 -5.49 -13.14 -10.55
C GLU A 139 -4.04 -12.77 -10.87
N LEU A 140 -3.64 -11.53 -10.58
CA LEU A 140 -2.32 -11.02 -10.93
C LEU A 140 -1.21 -11.53 -10.02
N ARG A 141 -1.54 -11.83 -8.75
CA ARG A 141 -0.56 -12.27 -7.76
C ARG A 141 -1.14 -13.35 -6.82
N PRO A 142 -1.42 -14.55 -7.36
CA PRO A 142 -2.03 -15.62 -6.59
C PRO A 142 -1.11 -16.10 -5.46
N LYS A 143 -1.72 -16.56 -4.37
CA LYS A 143 -1.06 -17.30 -3.27
C LYS A 143 0.12 -16.57 -2.59
N THR A 144 0.10 -15.23 -2.54
CA THR A 144 1.09 -14.47 -1.76
C THR A 144 0.54 -14.01 -0.41
N PRO A 145 1.40 -13.88 0.63
CA PRO A 145 1.01 -13.37 1.95
C PRO A 145 0.31 -12.01 1.88
N ALA A 146 0.87 -11.06 1.12
CA ALA A 146 0.31 -9.72 0.95
C ALA A 146 -1.12 -9.72 0.37
N VAL A 147 -1.40 -10.58 -0.62
CA VAL A 147 -2.76 -10.71 -1.17
C VAL A 147 -3.71 -11.34 -0.15
N GLY A 148 -3.19 -12.22 0.72
CA GLY A 148 -3.95 -12.75 1.85
C GLY A 148 -4.34 -11.72 2.88
N ALA A 149 -3.38 -10.89 3.31
CA ALA A 149 -3.66 -9.81 4.24
C ALA A 149 -4.66 -8.80 3.66
N LEU A 150 -4.55 -8.46 2.38
CA LEU A 150 -5.52 -7.61 1.70
C LEU A 150 -6.93 -8.24 1.69
N ALA A 151 -7.03 -9.52 1.35
CA ALA A 151 -8.31 -10.24 1.37
C ALA A 151 -8.91 -10.31 2.78
N ALA A 152 -8.09 -10.54 3.81
CA ALA A 152 -8.51 -10.53 5.20
C ALA A 152 -9.14 -9.19 5.60
N ALA A 153 -8.54 -8.07 5.19
CA ALA A 153 -9.11 -6.73 5.43
C ALA A 153 -10.47 -6.53 4.74
N VAL A 154 -10.65 -7.03 3.51
CA VAL A 154 -11.94 -6.99 2.82
C VAL A 154 -12.98 -7.86 3.52
N TYR A 155 -12.61 -9.07 3.93
CA TYR A 155 -13.50 -9.99 4.64
C TYR A 155 -13.96 -9.43 5.98
N ARG A 156 -13.05 -8.81 6.73
CA ARG A 156 -13.37 -8.07 7.95
C ARG A 156 -14.45 -7.03 7.71
N ASN A 157 -14.30 -6.19 6.69
CA ASN A 157 -15.24 -5.10 6.40
C ASN A 157 -16.62 -5.62 5.94
N ARG A 158 -16.68 -6.82 5.37
CA ARG A 158 -17.93 -7.53 5.04
C ARG A 158 -18.57 -8.25 6.24
N GLY A 159 -17.90 -8.28 7.38
CA GLY A 159 -18.34 -9.01 8.57
C GLY A 159 -18.02 -10.50 8.57
N TRP A 160 -17.22 -11.00 7.63
CA TRP A 160 -16.76 -12.39 7.58
C TRP A 160 -15.55 -12.56 8.50
N ARG A 161 -15.80 -12.52 9.81
CA ARG A 161 -14.76 -12.39 10.85
C ARG A 161 -13.84 -13.61 10.90
N GLU A 162 -14.40 -14.80 10.77
CA GLU A 162 -13.70 -16.08 10.81
C GLU A 162 -12.80 -16.23 9.57
N ASP A 163 -13.33 -15.93 8.38
CA ASP A 163 -12.56 -15.95 7.14
C ASP A 163 -11.43 -14.91 7.16
N ALA A 164 -11.68 -13.73 7.72
CA ALA A 164 -10.66 -12.70 7.89
C ALA A 164 -9.53 -13.17 8.83
N ALA A 165 -9.89 -13.78 9.96
CA ALA A 165 -8.93 -14.30 10.94
C ALA A 165 -8.08 -15.44 10.36
N ALA A 166 -8.71 -16.41 9.68
CA ALA A 166 -7.99 -17.49 9.02
C ALA A 166 -7.02 -16.94 7.98
N ARG A 167 -7.49 -16.02 7.13
CA ARG A 167 -6.69 -15.50 6.02
C ARG A 167 -5.48 -14.66 6.47
N ILE A 168 -5.62 -13.87 7.53
CA ILE A 168 -4.48 -13.10 8.08
C ILE A 168 -3.49 -14.01 8.81
N SER A 169 -3.96 -15.07 9.47
CA SER A 169 -3.10 -16.07 10.12
C SER A 169 -2.25 -16.80 9.09
N ASP A 170 -2.85 -17.27 7.99
CA ASP A 170 -2.14 -17.88 6.86
C ASP A 170 -1.10 -16.93 6.27
N ALA A 171 -1.45 -15.64 6.13
CA ALA A 171 -0.53 -14.63 5.62
C ALA A 171 0.66 -14.42 6.57
N ALA A 172 0.42 -14.36 7.88
CA ALA A 172 1.49 -14.24 8.88
C ALA A 172 2.41 -15.46 8.89
N ALA A 173 1.85 -16.67 8.75
CA ALA A 173 2.61 -17.91 8.69
C ALA A 173 3.47 -18.03 7.41
N ALA A 174 2.98 -17.52 6.29
CA ALA A 174 3.66 -17.57 5.00
C ALA A 174 4.57 -16.36 4.72
N ALA A 175 4.59 -15.35 5.60
CA ALA A 175 5.40 -14.15 5.43
C ALA A 175 6.91 -14.47 5.44
N GLY A 176 7.63 -13.96 4.43
CA GLY A 176 9.05 -14.25 4.26
C GLY A 176 9.97 -13.38 5.11
N GLU A 177 9.52 -12.17 5.46
CA GLU A 177 10.32 -11.17 6.16
C GLU A 177 9.77 -10.89 7.58
N PRO A 178 10.61 -10.66 8.60
CA PRO A 178 10.15 -10.37 9.96
C PRO A 178 9.22 -9.17 10.06
N ALA A 179 9.49 -8.10 9.31
CA ALA A 179 8.66 -6.89 9.32
C ALA A 179 7.28 -7.12 8.67
N GLU A 180 7.23 -7.93 7.61
CA GLU A 180 5.99 -8.35 6.97
C GLU A 180 5.16 -9.21 7.93
N ARG A 181 5.79 -10.22 8.55
CA ARG A 181 5.14 -11.09 9.54
C ARG A 181 4.59 -10.30 10.72
N ALA A 182 5.38 -9.40 11.30
CA ALA A 182 4.96 -8.57 12.43
C ALA A 182 3.74 -7.70 12.07
N ALA A 183 3.70 -7.14 10.85
CA ALA A 183 2.57 -6.35 10.39
C ALA A 183 1.28 -7.19 10.25
N TYR A 184 1.37 -8.46 9.83
CA TYR A 184 0.20 -9.32 9.73
C TYR A 184 -0.24 -9.85 11.10
N LEU A 185 0.69 -10.13 12.01
CA LEU A 185 0.35 -10.50 13.39
C LEU A 185 -0.34 -9.36 14.15
N GLU A 186 0.07 -8.11 13.94
CA GLU A 186 -0.64 -6.94 14.49
C GLU A 186 -2.09 -6.89 13.99
N GLN A 187 -2.31 -7.09 12.69
CA GLN A 187 -3.65 -7.13 12.12
C GLN A 187 -4.47 -8.30 12.68
N ALA A 188 -3.86 -9.47 12.88
CA ALA A 188 -4.50 -10.63 13.50
C ALA A 188 -4.91 -10.34 14.95
N GLY A 189 -4.03 -9.77 15.76
CA GLY A 189 -4.34 -9.38 17.14
C GLY A 189 -5.47 -8.36 17.22
N ARG A 190 -5.50 -7.37 16.31
CA ARG A 190 -6.61 -6.42 16.21
C ARG A 190 -7.94 -7.11 15.86
N LEU A 191 -7.93 -8.07 14.94
CA LEU A 191 -9.13 -8.86 14.61
C LEU A 191 -9.62 -9.71 15.78
N ALA A 192 -8.71 -10.35 16.51
CA ALA A 192 -9.04 -11.13 17.71
C ALA A 192 -9.67 -10.23 18.79
N PHE A 193 -9.06 -9.07 19.04
CA PHE A 193 -9.59 -8.07 19.98
C PHE A 193 -11.00 -7.59 19.60
N GLU A 194 -11.25 -7.31 18.32
CA GLU A 194 -12.58 -6.91 17.81
C GLU A 194 -13.65 -8.01 17.96
N ARG A 195 -13.24 -9.29 17.99
CA ARG A 195 -14.12 -10.44 18.21
C ARG A 195 -14.42 -10.67 19.70
N GLY A 196 -13.63 -10.09 20.60
CA GLY A 196 -13.73 -10.34 22.05
C GLY A 196 -12.83 -11.48 22.53
N ASP A 197 -12.01 -12.05 21.63
CA ASP A 197 -11.08 -13.13 21.96
C ASP A 197 -9.77 -12.49 22.41
N ARG A 198 -9.61 -12.39 23.73
CA ARG A 198 -8.44 -11.75 24.37
C ARG A 198 -7.29 -12.71 24.66
N GLU A 199 -7.44 -13.99 24.33
CA GLU A 199 -6.45 -15.03 24.61
C GLU A 199 -6.20 -15.83 23.33
N GLU A 200 -5.12 -15.49 22.60
CA GLU A 200 -4.12 -16.35 21.93
C GLU A 200 -2.93 -15.47 21.48
#